data_AF-A0A437UIM5-F1
#
_entry.id   AF-A0A437UIM5-F1
#
_cell.length_a   1.000
_cell.length_b   1.000
_cell.length_c   1.000
_cell.angle_alpha   90.00
_cell.angle_beta   90.00
_cell.angle_gamma   90.00
#
_symmetry.space_group_name_H-M   'P 1'
#
loop_
_entity.id
_entity.type
_entity.pdbx_description
1 polymer ?
#
loop_
_entity_poly.entity_id
_entity_poly.type
_entity_poly.pdbx_seq_one_letter_code
_entity_poly.pdbx_strand_id
1 'polypeptide(L)' 'MFELNSEMAAKIRERRARKNITLTEAATEIGVSAKTLGMIENEQLPSVRKTVYTKLVDWLVNEKIYKEG' A
#
# COMPACT_ATOMS: atom_id res chain seq x y z
N MET A 1 -8.97 12.15 10.05
CA MET A 1 -8.25 10.88 9.79
C MET A 1 -9.01 10.14 8.70
N PHE A 2 -8.34 9.30 7.91
CA PHE A 2 -8.96 8.49 6.86
C PHE A 2 -8.91 7.03 7.27
N GLU A 3 -10.05 6.36 7.23
CA GLU A 3 -10.17 4.96 7.63
C GLU A 3 -9.60 4.03 6.55
N LEU A 4 -8.97 2.96 7.01
CA LEU A 4 -8.50 1.87 6.17
C LEU A 4 -9.37 0.66 6.49
N ASN A 5 -10.07 0.13 5.48
CA ASN A 5 -10.80 -1.12 5.63
C ASN A 5 -9.91 -2.33 5.28
N SER A 6 -10.33 -3.52 5.70
CA SER A 6 -9.59 -4.77 5.46
C SER A 6 -9.38 -5.04 3.96
N GLU A 7 -10.33 -4.63 3.11
CA GLU A 7 -10.21 -4.76 1.65
C GLU A 7 -9.03 -3.94 1.09
N MET A 8 -8.84 -2.71 1.57
CA MET A 8 -7.73 -1.86 1.16
C MET A 8 -6.39 -2.44 1.61
N ALA A 9 -6.29 -2.94 2.85
CA ALA A 9 -5.10 -3.63 3.34
C ALA A 9 -4.76 -4.87 2.49
N ALA A 10 -5.78 -5.66 2.13
CA ALA A 10 -5.62 -6.82 1.27
C ALA A 10 -5.12 -6.44 -0.13
N LYS A 11 -5.69 -5.40 -0.77
CA LYS A 11 -5.25 -4.92 -2.10
C LYS A 11 -3.80 -4.43 -2.10
N ILE A 12 -3.36 -3.76 -1.04
CA ILE A 12 -1.97 -3.31 -0.90
C ILE A 12 -1.03 -4.51 -0.86
N ARG A 13 -1.36 -5.51 -0.02
CA ARG A 13 -0.59 -6.75 0.12
C ARG A 13 -0.56 -7.54 -1.20
N GLU A 14 -1.70 -7.67 -1.86
CA GLU A 14 -1.82 -8.36 -3.14
C GLU A 14 -0.97 -7.69 -4.22
N ARG A 15 -1.07 -6.37 -4.36
CA ARG A 15 -0.25 -5.63 -5.32
C ARG A 15 1.24 -5.82 -5.06
N ARG A 16 1.67 -5.76 -3.79
CA ARG A 16 3.07 -6.03 -3.43
C ARG A 16 3.50 -7.44 -3.84
N ALA A 17 2.66 -8.44 -3.61
CA ALA A 17 2.92 -9.82 -4.03
C ALA A 17 2.99 -9.96 -5.55
N ARG A 18 2.07 -9.34 -6.30
CA ARG A 18 2.07 -9.33 -7.78
C ARG A 18 3.32 -8.66 -8.36
N LYS A 19 3.82 -7.61 -7.71
CA LYS A 19 5.09 -6.95 -8.09
C LYS A 19 6.33 -7.76 -7.70
N ASN A 20 6.18 -8.81 -6.88
CA ASN A 20 7.28 -9.59 -6.31
C ASN A 20 8.35 -8.73 -5.61
N ILE A 21 7.92 -7.75 -4.81
CA ILE A 21 8.82 -6.87 -4.05
C ILE A 21 8.65 -7.04 -2.54
N THR A 22 9.71 -6.71 -1.81
CA THR A 22 9.73 -6.72 -0.34
C THR A 22 8.84 -5.62 0.24
N LEU A 23 8.50 -5.74 1.53
CA LEU A 23 7.77 -4.69 2.26
C LEU A 23 8.52 -3.34 2.23
N THR A 24 9.84 -3.36 2.32
CA THR A 24 10.67 -2.15 2.32
C THR A 24 10.69 -1.47 0.96
N GLU A 25 10.79 -2.24 -0.13
CA GLU A 25 10.72 -1.71 -1.49
C GLU A 25 9.34 -1.10 -1.76
N ALA A 26 8.26 -1.80 -1.41
CA ALA A 26 6.90 -1.29 -1.56
C ALA A 26 6.69 0.00 -0.73
N ALA A 27 7.16 0.03 0.51
CA ALA A 27 7.08 1.22 1.35
C ALA A 27 7.84 2.41 0.75
N THR A 28 8.99 2.13 0.12
CA THR A 28 9.79 3.14 -0.58
C THR A 28 9.04 3.67 -1.81
N GLU A 29 8.44 2.81 -2.63
CA GLU A 29 7.62 3.23 -3.78
C GLU A 29 6.39 4.06 -3.37
N ILE A 30 5.72 3.68 -2.28
CA ILE A 30 4.55 4.40 -1.74
C ILE A 30 4.98 5.72 -1.07
N GLY A 31 6.24 5.80 -0.59
CA GLY A 31 6.75 6.93 0.17
C GLY A 31 6.25 6.96 1.62
N VAL A 32 6.20 5.81 2.27
CA VAL A 32 5.88 5.63 3.71
C VAL A 32 6.96 4.79 4.39
N SER A 33 6.95 4.71 5.73
CA SER A 33 7.87 3.82 6.43
C SER A 33 7.45 2.35 6.28
N ALA A 34 8.42 1.42 6.23
CA ALA A 34 8.15 -0.02 6.20
C ALA A 34 7.34 -0.49 7.42
N LYS A 35 7.58 0.10 8.60
CA LYS A 35 6.79 -0.14 9.81
C LYS A 35 5.33 0.25 9.61
N THR A 36 5.08 1.45 9.08
CA THR A 36 3.73 1.93 8.78
C THR A 36 3.02 1.01 7.79
N LEU A 37 3.69 0.65 6.69
CA LEU A 37 3.12 -0.27 5.70
C LEU A 37 2.82 -1.65 6.31
N GLY A 38 3.73 -2.19 7.12
CA GLY A 38 3.53 -3.46 7.82
C GLY A 38 2.32 -3.43 8.76
N MET A 39 2.12 -2.34 9.51
CA MET A 39 0.93 -2.20 10.36
C MET A 39 -0.35 -2.09 9.53
N ILE A 40 -0.32 -1.40 8.39
CA ILE A 40 -1.45 -1.28 7.47
C ILE A 40 -1.82 -2.64 6.89
N GLU A 41 -0.85 -3.35 6.30
CA GLU A 41 -1.10 -4.65 5.67
C GLU A 41 -1.62 -5.67 6.69
N ASN A 42 -1.24 -5.57 7.96
CA ASN A 42 -1.71 -6.45 9.04
C ASN A 42 -2.95 -5.91 9.78
N GLU A 43 -3.61 -4.87 9.26
CA GLU A 43 -4.86 -4.30 9.82
C GLU A 43 -4.69 -3.74 11.25
N GLN A 44 -3.46 -3.48 11.68
CA GLN A 44 -3.12 -2.94 12.99
C GLN A 44 -3.16 -1.40 13.04
N LEU A 45 -3.36 -0.75 11.89
CA LEU A 45 -3.48 0.70 11.78
C LEU A 45 -4.82 1.06 11.10
N PRO A 46 -5.92 1.21 11.86
CA PRO A 46 -7.27 1.35 11.30
C PRO A 46 -7.53 2.70 10.62
N SER A 47 -6.68 3.70 10.88
CA SER A 47 -6.78 5.00 10.20
C SER A 47 -5.43 5.68 10.05
N VAL A 48 -5.31 6.50 9.02
CA VAL A 48 -4.09 7.25 8.68
C VAL A 48 -4.40 8.71 8.37
N ARG A 49 -3.35 9.53 8.27
CA ARG A 49 -3.49 10.92 7.78
C ARG A 49 -3.82 10.92 6.30
N LYS A 50 -4.47 12.00 5.83
CA LYS A 50 -4.83 12.21 4.42
C LYS A 50 -3.66 11.95 3.47
N THR A 51 -2.48 12.46 3.80
CA THR A 51 -1.27 12.32 2.96
C THR A 51 -0.83 10.87 2.78
N VAL A 52 -0.94 10.04 3.81
CA VAL A 52 -0.66 8.60 3.73
C VAL A 52 -1.74 7.90 2.92
N TYR A 53 -3.02 8.22 3.19
CA TYR A 53 -4.14 7.66 2.44
C TYR A 53 -4.02 7.91 0.93
N THR A 54 -3.75 9.15 0.53
CA THR A 54 -3.54 9.54 -0.87
C THR A 54 -2.39 8.75 -1.49
N LYS A 55 -1.24 8.63 -0.82
CA LYS A 55 -0.12 7.82 -1.32
C LYS A 55 -0.48 6.35 -1.55
N LEU A 56 -1.24 5.75 -0.64
CA LEU A 56 -1.69 4.35 -0.77
C LEU A 56 -2.65 4.21 -1.95
N VAL A 57 -3.64 5.09 -2.07
CA VAL A 57 -4.60 5.08 -3.18
C VAL A 57 -3.88 5.30 -4.50
N ASP A 58 -3.04 6.33 -4.59
CA ASP A 58 -2.23 6.65 -5.77
C ASP A 58 -1.38 5.45 -6.17
N TRP A 59 -0.72 4.80 -5.21
CA TRP A 59 0.05 3.60 -5.50
C TRP A 59 -0.84 2.46 -5.99
N LEU A 60 -2.04 2.26 -5.43
CA LEU A 60 -2.98 1.23 -5.87
C LEU A 60 -3.57 1.51 -7.27
N VAL A 61 -3.87 2.76 -7.63
CA VAL A 61 -4.49 3.11 -8.92
C VAL A 61 -3.48 3.37 -10.03
N ASN A 62 -2.26 3.81 -9.71
CA ASN A 62 -1.17 3.96 -10.69
C ASN A 62 -0.54 2.61 -11.04
N GLU A 63 -1.35 1.58 -11.24
CA GLU A 63 -0.93 0.44 -12.04
C GLU A 63 -0.70 0.98 -13.45
N LYS A 64 0.50 1.49 -13.74
CA LYS A 64 0.95 1.60 -15.12
C LYS A 64 0.81 0.20 -15.67
N ILE A 65 -0.23 0.01 -16.47
CA ILE A 65 -0.64 -1.21 -17.16
C ILE A 65 0.62 -2.00 -17.44
N TYR A 66 0.83 -3.07 -16.67
CA TYR A 66 1.90 -4.02 -16.94
C TYR A 66 1.67 -4.48 -18.37
N LYS A 67 2.51 -4.02 -19.29
CA LYS A 67 2.59 -4.65 -20.60
C LYS A 67 3.16 -6.02 -20.32
N GLU A 68 2.35 -7.04 -20.52
CA GLU A 68 2.82 -8.41 -20.71
C GLU A 68 3.94 -8.33 -21.76
N GLY A 69 5.16 -8.60 -21.32
CA GLY A 69 6.32 -8.80 -22.17
C GLY A 69 6.45 -10.27 -22.53
#